data_AF-A0A0G0RXU8-F1
#
_entry.id   AF-A0A0G0RXU8-F1
#
_cell.length_a   1.000
_cell.length_b   1.000
_cell.length_c   1.000
_cell.angle_alpha   90.00
_cell.angle_beta   90.00
_cell.angle_gamma   90.00
#
_symmetry.space_group_name_H-M   'P 1'
#
loop_
_entity.id
_entity.type
_entity.pdbx_description
1 polymer ?
#
loop_
_entity_poly.entity_id
_entity_poly.type
_entity_poly.pdbx_seq_one_letter_code
_entity_poly.pdbx_strand_id
1 'polypeptide(L)'
;MDQKKAVSFLTFWVVNTVVLLVANSIFGGNVVVGNQSISTGLSAIFAGLVLTALIPLAPKAVEQTGYKIKNQNVWPAIFLASNIVVLWILKRLAMVTGFGISSILWVLILAIVITFVELAVAKTTGAMEEDKKQSKSKS
;
A
#
# COMPACT_ATOMS: atom_id res chain seq x y z
N MET A 1 7.49 -11.54 -15.91
CA MET A 1 6.69 -11.56 -14.67
C MET A 1 5.58 -12.57 -14.88
N ASP A 2 5.36 -13.51 -13.95
CA ASP A 2 4.30 -14.51 -14.09
C ASP A 2 2.93 -13.82 -14.21
N GLN A 3 2.06 -14.28 -15.12
CA GLN A 3 0.75 -13.68 -15.37
C GLN A 3 -0.06 -13.48 -14.08
N LYS A 4 -0.01 -14.45 -13.14
CA LYS A 4 -0.69 -14.36 -11.84
C LYS A 4 -0.17 -13.23 -10.95
N LYS A 5 1.14 -12.99 -10.96
CA LYS A 5 1.76 -11.89 -10.21
C LYS A 5 1.39 -10.54 -10.80
N ALA A 6 1.30 -10.45 -12.13
CA ALA A 6 0.84 -9.24 -12.81
C ALA A 6 -0.62 -8.92 -12.48
N VAL A 7 -1.50 -9.92 -12.54
CA VAL A 7 -2.91 -9.75 -12.17
C VAL A 7 -3.02 -9.31 -10.71
N SER A 8 -2.32 -9.97 -9.78
CA SER A 8 -2.34 -9.60 -8.37
C SER A 8 -1.85 -8.16 -8.15
N PHE A 9 -0.71 -7.79 -8.74
CA PHE A 9 -0.17 -6.42 -8.68
C PHE A 9 -1.17 -5.40 -9.20
N LEU A 10 -1.77 -5.65 -10.37
CA LEU A 10 -2.78 -4.75 -10.95
C LEU A 10 -4.02 -4.66 -10.04
N THR A 11 -4.45 -5.75 -9.42
CA THR A 11 -5.56 -5.74 -8.45
C THR A 11 -5.24 -4.84 -7.26
N PHE A 12 -4.08 -5.01 -6.62
CA PHE A 12 -3.66 -4.13 -5.52
C PHE A 12 -3.59 -2.67 -5.96
N TRP A 13 -3.05 -2.40 -7.15
CA TRP A 13 -2.91 -1.04 -7.64
C TRP A 13 -4.24 -0.35 -7.88
N VAL A 14 -5.16 -1.03 -8.57
CA VAL A 14 -6.51 -0.52 -8.82
C VAL A 14 -7.24 -0.30 -7.50
N VAL A 15 -7.17 -1.27 -6.58
CA VAL A 15 -7.84 -1.15 -5.28
C VAL A 15 -7.27 0.01 -4.46
N ASN A 16 -5.95 0.15 -4.37
CA ASN A 16 -5.33 1.28 -3.67
C ASN A 16 -5.74 2.63 -4.29
N THR A 17 -5.75 2.72 -5.62
CA THR A 17 -6.21 3.93 -6.33
C THR A 17 -7.67 4.26 -5.97
N VAL A 18 -8.56 3.27 -5.98
CA VAL A 18 -9.98 3.46 -5.63
C VAL A 18 -10.12 3.88 -4.18
N VAL A 19 -9.41 3.26 -3.24
CA VAL A 19 -9.44 3.63 -1.82
C VAL A 19 -9.02 5.08 -1.61
N LEU A 20 -7.98 5.55 -2.30
CA LEU A 20 -7.53 6.95 -2.21
C LEU A 20 -8.56 7.93 -2.77
N LEU A 21 -9.20 7.61 -3.90
CA LEU A 21 -10.27 8.43 -4.47
C LEU A 21 -11.48 8.51 -3.55
N VAL A 22 -11.88 7.39 -2.95
CA VAL A 22 -12.97 7.33 -1.96
C VAL A 22 -12.60 8.13 -0.71
N ALA A 23 -11.38 7.98 -0.20
CA ALA A 23 -10.89 8.74 0.95
C ALA A 23 -10.91 10.26 0.67
N ASN A 24 -10.50 10.69 -0.52
CA ASN A 24 -10.60 12.09 -0.94
C ASN A 24 -12.06 12.57 -1.04
N SER A 25 -12.96 11.74 -1.55
CA SER A 25 -14.37 12.11 -1.68
C SER A 25 -15.07 12.27 -0.32
N ILE A 26 -14.71 11.47 0.66
CA ILE A 26 -15.34 11.49 2.00
C ILE A 26 -14.63 12.49 2.92
N PHE A 27 -13.31 12.58 2.81
CA PHE A 27 -12.44 13.33 3.72
C PHE A 27 -11.63 14.41 3.01
N GLY A 28 -12.16 15.04 1.96
CA GLY A 28 -11.43 16.01 1.11
C GLY A 28 -10.80 17.20 1.84
N GLY A 29 -11.20 17.50 3.08
CA GLY A 29 -10.53 18.48 3.95
C GLY A 29 -9.25 17.97 4.64
N ASN A 30 -9.02 16.65 4.65
CA ASN A 30 -7.92 15.99 5.36
C ASN A 30 -7.05 15.11 4.46
N VAL A 31 -7.64 14.48 3.44
CA VAL A 31 -6.95 13.71 2.41
C VAL A 31 -7.28 14.36 1.08
N VAL A 32 -6.28 15.01 0.48
CA VAL A 32 -6.40 15.73 -0.78
C VAL A 32 -5.65 14.97 -1.84
N VAL A 33 -6.33 14.68 -2.94
CA VAL A 33 -5.75 14.00 -4.09
C VAL A 33 -5.89 14.91 -5.30
N GLY A 34 -4.74 15.32 -5.85
CA GLY A 34 -4.62 16.38 -6.85
C GLY A 34 -4.14 17.71 -6.27
N ASN A 35 -3.55 18.53 -7.11
CA ASN A 35 -3.13 19.89 -6.79
C ASN A 35 -3.24 20.78 -8.04
N GLN A 36 -2.75 22.03 -7.95
CA GLN A 36 -2.77 22.98 -9.08
C GLN A 36 -2.04 22.50 -10.35
N SER A 37 -1.15 21.52 -10.23
CA SER A 37 -0.32 20.99 -11.32
C SER A 37 -0.73 19.59 -11.78
N ILE A 38 -1.43 18.82 -10.94
CA ILE A 38 -1.75 17.41 -11.17
C ILE A 38 -3.22 17.17 -10.88
N SER A 39 -3.92 16.57 -11.85
CA SER A 39 -5.33 16.21 -11.69
C SER A 39 -5.53 15.16 -10.59
N THR A 40 -6.70 15.19 -9.95
CA THR A 40 -7.08 14.21 -8.91
C THR A 40 -6.91 12.76 -9.38
N GLY A 41 -7.37 12.43 -10.60
CA GLY A 41 -7.23 11.07 -11.13
C GLY A 41 -5.77 10.64 -11.26
N LEU A 42 -4.92 11.49 -11.85
CA LEU A 42 -3.51 11.15 -12.06
C LEU A 42 -2.75 11.03 -10.73
N SER A 43 -3.03 11.92 -9.77
CA SER A 43 -2.46 11.86 -8.43
C SER A 43 -2.85 10.57 -7.70
N ALA A 44 -4.12 10.16 -7.79
CA ALA A 44 -4.60 8.92 -7.19
C ALA A 44 -3.92 7.69 -7.80
N ILE A 45 -3.85 7.63 -9.12
CA ILE A 45 -3.23 6.53 -9.87
C ILE A 45 -1.76 6.40 -9.48
N PHE A 46 -1.04 7.53 -9.42
CA PHE A 46 0.37 7.56 -9.07
C PHE A 46 0.59 7.17 -7.60
N ALA A 47 -0.17 7.74 -6.66
CA ALA A 47 -0.07 7.40 -5.25
C ALA A 47 -0.42 5.93 -4.98
N GLY A 48 -1.46 5.41 -5.64
CA GLY A 48 -1.83 4.00 -5.61
C GLY A 48 -0.71 3.10 -6.16
N LEU A 49 -0.04 3.52 -7.23
CA LEU A 49 1.09 2.78 -7.80
C LEU A 49 2.25 2.71 -6.82
N VAL A 50 2.59 3.82 -6.17
CA VAL A 50 3.68 3.88 -5.19
C VAL A 50 3.38 2.98 -3.98
N LEU A 51 2.15 2.98 -3.48
CA LEU A 51 1.71 2.07 -2.42
C LEU A 51 1.90 0.60 -2.84
N THR A 52 1.38 0.23 -4.01
CA THR A 52 1.44 -1.15 -4.48
C THR A 52 2.86 -1.61 -4.84
N ALA A 53 3.68 -0.74 -5.41
CA ALA A 53 5.08 -1.03 -5.74
C ALA A 53 5.92 -1.35 -4.50
N LEU A 54 5.54 -0.84 -3.33
CA LEU A 54 6.27 -1.01 -2.08
C LEU A 54 5.83 -2.27 -1.30
N ILE A 55 4.68 -2.87 -1.62
CA ILE A 55 4.22 -4.16 -1.06
C ILE A 55 5.29 -5.27 -1.18
N PRO A 56 5.84 -5.58 -2.37
CA PRO A 56 6.86 -6.65 -2.49
C PRO A 56 8.22 -6.29 -1.86
N LEU A 57 8.45 -5.01 -1.52
CA LEU A 57 9.66 -4.55 -0.85
C LEU A 57 9.58 -4.76 0.68
N ALA A 58 8.37 -4.77 1.24
CA ALA A 58 8.14 -4.97 2.67
C ALA A 58 8.77 -6.27 3.23
N PRO A 59 8.53 -7.47 2.67
CA PRO A 59 9.18 -8.69 3.16
C PRO A 59 10.70 -8.67 2.99
N LYS A 60 11.21 -8.11 1.88
CA LYS A 60 12.67 -7.99 1.64
C LYS A 60 13.35 -7.10 2.68
N ALA A 61 12.72 -5.99 3.05
CA ALA A 61 13.24 -5.09 4.07
C ALA A 61 13.31 -5.77 5.45
N VAL A 62 12.30 -6.58 5.79
CA VAL A 62 12.28 -7.35 7.05
C VAL A 62 13.35 -8.44 7.05
N GLU A 63 13.52 -9.18 5.95
CA GLU A 63 14.58 -10.18 5.83
C GLU A 63 15.99 -9.58 5.99
N GLN A 64 16.22 -8.37 5.48
CA GLN A 64 17.50 -7.66 5.63
C GLN A 64 17.82 -7.29 7.09
N THR A 65 16.81 -7.16 7.95
CA THR A 65 17.03 -6.91 9.39
C THR A 65 17.46 -8.16 10.17
N GLY A 66 17.58 -9.31 9.51
CA GLY A 66 17.90 -10.60 10.13
C GLY A 66 16.70 -11.28 10.80
N TYR A 67 15.51 -10.64 10.75
CA TYR A 67 14.29 -11.21 11.29
C TYR A 67 13.66 -12.21 10.30
N LYS A 68 13.70 -13.50 10.64
CA LYS A 68 12.99 -14.53 9.86
C LYS A 68 11.50 -14.41 10.17
N ILE A 69 10.69 -14.06 9.15
CA ILE A 69 9.23 -14.07 9.22
C ILE A 69 8.76 -15.53 9.37
N LYS A 70 8.79 -16.05 10.60
CA LYS A 70 8.33 -17.41 10.91
C LYS A 70 6.84 -17.48 11.23
N ASN A 71 6.24 -16.33 11.56
CA ASN A 71 4.88 -16.28 12.11
C ASN A 71 3.96 -15.46 11.21
N GLN A 72 2.86 -16.03 10.74
CA GLN A 72 1.94 -15.34 9.81
C GLN A 72 1.26 -14.12 10.44
N ASN A 73 1.20 -14.05 11.78
CA ASN A 73 0.61 -12.93 12.50
C ASN A 73 1.39 -11.61 12.38
N VAL A 74 2.63 -11.60 11.86
CA VAL A 74 3.37 -10.34 11.68
C VAL A 74 3.07 -9.62 10.36
N TRP A 75 2.43 -10.28 9.39
CA TRP A 75 2.12 -9.67 8.09
C TRP A 75 1.29 -8.38 8.21
N PRO A 76 0.18 -8.33 8.96
CA PRO A 76 -0.58 -7.09 9.15
C PRO A 76 0.28 -5.94 9.68
N ALA A 77 1.17 -6.22 10.63
CA ALA A 77 2.05 -5.22 11.21
C ALA A 77 3.10 -4.71 10.19
N ILE A 78 3.63 -5.60 9.34
CA ILE A 78 4.57 -5.25 8.28
C ILE A 78 3.87 -4.36 7.24
N PHE A 79 2.71 -4.78 6.73
CA PHE A 79 1.92 -3.98 5.78
C PHE A 79 1.57 -2.61 6.37
N LEU A 80 1.17 -2.56 7.64
CA LEU A 80 0.85 -1.30 8.32
C LEU A 80 2.06 -0.38 8.42
N ALA A 81 3.20 -0.89 8.89
CA ALA A 81 4.43 -0.11 9.01
C ALA A 81 4.89 0.42 7.64
N SER A 82 4.83 -0.42 6.61
CA SER A 82 5.12 -0.02 5.24
C SER A 82 4.20 1.11 4.79
N ASN A 83 2.87 0.93 4.89
CA ASN A 83 1.90 1.94 4.47
C ASN A 83 2.06 3.27 5.21
N ILE A 84 2.37 3.25 6.51
CA ILE A 84 2.67 4.47 7.27
C ILE A 84 3.86 5.21 6.64
N VAL A 85 4.97 4.51 6.38
CA VAL A 85 6.17 5.10 5.79
C VAL A 85 5.88 5.64 4.39
N VAL A 86 5.19 4.87 3.54
CA VAL A 86 4.85 5.28 2.18
C VAL A 86 3.99 6.54 2.18
N LEU A 87 2.88 6.54 2.93
CA LEU A 87 1.98 7.68 3.00
C LEU A 87 2.65 8.91 3.60
N TRP A 88 3.55 8.71 4.57
CA TRP A 88 4.33 9.80 5.12
C TRP A 88 5.28 10.43 4.09
N ILE A 89 5.96 9.60 3.28
CA ILE A 89 6.81 10.07 2.18
C ILE A 89 5.96 10.79 1.12
N LEU A 90 4.84 10.19 0.70
CA LEU A 90 3.94 10.81 -0.27
C LEU A 90 3.42 12.17 0.21
N LYS A 91 3.02 12.26 1.49
CA LYS A 91 2.65 13.53 2.12
C LYS A 91 3.77 14.57 2.04
N ARG A 92 5.02 14.19 2.30
CA ARG A 92 6.18 15.10 2.19
C ARG A 92 6.42 15.58 0.77
N LEU A 93 6.02 14.78 -0.21
CA LEU A 93 6.13 15.07 -1.64
C LEU A 93 4.80 15.54 -2.24
N ALA A 94 3.87 16.09 -1.45
CA ALA A 94 2.54 16.51 -1.92
C ALA A 94 2.60 17.54 -3.06
N MET A 95 3.62 18.42 -3.07
CA MET A 95 3.81 19.38 -4.16
C MET A 95 4.09 18.69 -5.51
N VAL A 96 4.79 17.55 -5.48
CA VAL A 96 5.20 16.81 -6.70
C VAL A 96 4.22 15.71 -7.06
N THR A 97 3.58 15.08 -6.08
CA THR A 97 2.69 13.93 -6.29
C THR A 97 1.21 14.30 -6.36
N GLY A 98 0.86 15.51 -5.93
CA GLY A 98 -0.53 15.93 -5.74
C GLY A 98 -1.23 15.28 -4.55
N PHE A 99 -0.54 14.47 -3.75
CA PHE A 99 -1.14 13.73 -2.64
C PHE A 99 -0.87 14.42 -1.29
N GLY A 100 -1.87 15.11 -0.78
CA GLY A 100 -1.82 15.87 0.47
C GLY A 100 -2.53 15.14 1.62
N ILE A 101 -1.92 15.13 2.81
CA ILE A 101 -2.56 14.68 4.05
C ILE A 101 -2.37 15.75 5.12
N SER A 102 -3.46 16.18 5.77
CA SER A 102 -3.46 17.31 6.71
C SER A 102 -2.53 17.10 7.91
N SER A 103 -2.54 15.92 8.54
CA SER A 103 -1.77 15.66 9.77
C SER A 103 -1.16 14.26 9.79
N ILE A 104 -0.25 14.00 10.74
CA ILE A 104 0.30 12.66 10.95
C ILE A 104 -0.77 11.66 11.43
N LEU A 105 -1.79 12.13 12.15
CA LEU A 105 -2.90 11.28 12.60
C LEU A 105 -3.68 10.73 11.40
N TRP A 106 -3.91 11.55 10.37
CA TRP A 106 -4.56 11.09 9.15
C TRP A 106 -3.70 10.12 8.33
N VAL A 107 -2.36 10.24 8.38
CA VAL A 107 -1.45 9.23 7.81
C VAL A 107 -1.68 7.87 8.49
N LEU A 108 -1.77 7.84 9.82
CA LEU A 108 -2.00 6.60 10.58
C LEU A 108 -3.38 6.00 10.27
N ILE A 109 -4.44 6.82 10.30
CA ILE A 109 -5.81 6.36 10.00
C ILE A 109 -5.88 5.78 8.59
N LEU A 110 -5.33 6.49 7.61
CA LEU A 110 -5.36 6.04 6.22
C LEU A 110 -4.51 4.79 6.00
N ALA A 111 -3.34 4.69 6.66
CA ALA A 111 -2.51 3.49 6.62
C ALA A 111 -3.27 2.27 7.15
N ILE A 112 -3.99 2.41 8.28
CA ILE A 112 -4.80 1.34 8.85
C ILE A 112 -5.87 0.89 7.83
N VAL A 113 -6.61 1.84 7.25
CA VAL A 113 -7.66 1.53 6.27
C VAL A 113 -7.09 0.82 5.05
N ILE A 114 -6.00 1.33 4.47
CA ILE A 114 -5.36 0.72 3.31
C ILE A 114 -4.85 -0.68 3.65
N THR A 115 -4.19 -0.87 4.79
CA THR A 115 -3.73 -2.20 5.22
C THR A 115 -4.88 -3.18 5.37
N PHE A 116 -6.02 -2.79 5.92
CA PHE A 116 -7.19 -3.68 5.99
C PHE A 116 -7.68 -4.09 4.60
N VAL A 117 -7.72 -3.14 3.66
CA VAL A 117 -8.14 -3.42 2.28
C VAL A 117 -7.13 -4.32 1.58
N GLU A 118 -5.84 -4.04 1.70
CA GLU A 118 -4.77 -4.87 1.13
C GLU A 118 -4.79 -6.30 1.68
N LEU A 119 -5.00 -6.47 2.99
CA LEU A 119 -5.17 -7.80 3.59
C LEU A 119 -6.40 -8.52 3.06
N ALA A 120 -7.51 -7.81 2.81
CA ALA A 120 -8.71 -8.39 2.21
C ALA A 120 -8.44 -8.84 0.77
N VAL A 121 -7.80 -8.00 -0.05
CA VAL A 121 -7.39 -8.34 -1.42
C VAL A 121 -6.42 -9.52 -1.43
N ALA A 122 -5.46 -9.55 -0.52
CA ALA A 122 -4.48 -10.62 -0.44
C ALA A 122 -5.11 -11.96 -0.04
N LYS A 123 -6.18 -11.94 0.76
CA LYS A 123 -6.99 -13.13 1.09
C LYS A 123 -7.82 -13.60 -0.11
N THR A 124 -8.44 -12.69 -0.86
CA THR A 124 -9.30 -13.07 -2.01
C THR A 124 -8.50 -13.52 -3.23
N THR A 125 -7.31 -12.95 -3.45
CA THR A 125 -6.43 -13.29 -4.57
C THR A 125 -5.52 -14.50 -4.30
N GLY A 126 -5.46 -14.98 -3.06
CA GLY A 126 -4.54 -16.06 -2.67
C GLY A 126 -3.07 -15.65 -2.64
N ALA A 127 -2.75 -14.35 -2.76
CA ALA A 127 -1.38 -13.85 -2.77
C ALA A 127 -0.59 -14.21 -1.50
N MET A 128 -1.27 -14.31 -0.35
CA MET A 128 -0.68 -14.78 0.92
C MET A 128 -0.48 -16.31 0.99
N GLU A 129 -1.07 -17.10 0.08
CA GLU A 129 -0.92 -18.56 0.04
C GLU A 129 0.26 -19.01 -0.83
N GLU A 130 0.65 -18.23 -1.84
CA GLU A 130 1.84 -18.53 -2.66
C GLU A 130 3.15 -18.34 -1.88
N ASP A 131 3.22 -17.34 -0.98
CA ASP A 131 4.34 -17.17 -0.05
C ASP A 131 4.48 -18.37 0.90
N LYS A 132 3.35 -19.01 1.25
CA LYS A 132 3.27 -20.25 2.06
C LYS A 132 3.97 -21.44 1.38
N LYS A 133 3.92 -21.52 0.03
CA LYS A 133 4.60 -22.58 -0.75
C LYS A 133 6.08 -22.26 -0.99
N GLN A 134 6.43 -21.01 -1.24
CA GLN A 134 7.84 -20.61 -1.45
C GLN A 134 8.67 -20.66 -0.17
N SER A 135 8.09 -20.31 0.99
CA SER A 135 8.75 -20.44 2.30
C SER A 135 9.01 -21.91 2.69
N LYS A 136 8.07 -22.83 2.40
CA LYS A 136 8.24 -24.27 2.66
C LYS A 136 9.19 -24.98 1.69
N SER A 137 9.27 -24.54 0.44
CA SER A 137 10.16 -25.15 -0.56
C SER A 137 11.64 -24.82 -0.35
N LYS A 138 11.97 -23.82 0.48
CA LYS A 138 13.34 -23.44 0.84
C LYS A 138 13.77 -23.92 2.23
N SER A 139 12.96 -24.77 2.89
CA SER A 139 13.27 -25.40 4.19
C SER A 139 13.66 -26.85 4.03
#